data_AF-A0A3B0TCF4-F1
#
_entry.id   AF-A0A3B0TCF4-F1
#
_cell.length_a   1.000
_cell.length_b   1.000
_cell.length_c   1.000
_cell.angle_alpha   90.00
_cell.angle_beta   90.00
_cell.angle_gamma   90.00
#
_symmetry.space_group_name_H-M   'P 1'
#
loop_
_entity.id
_entity.type
_entity.pdbx_description
1 polymer ?
#
loop_
_entity_poly.entity_id
_entity_poly.type
_entity_poly.pdbx_seq_one_letter_code
_entity_poly.pdbx_strand_id
1 'polypeptide(L)'
;MTRRPLLLFVLIALLASSCAGNETAPEQVTAIESELQSFEQQLLVHEEAIADCMRRQGFPYVVGLPSDWILEKAAQLDVARGGDGLVDIEVPQDPNEEAMAQASPEERDAFKFAYWGDIGVGGQTEGCYNSTYKEVWGTDLFEDDTAAINDVLQRIETDERVVAALDQFTTCMNARGFDVATIDDISRLIDIERESLRQRASEEGKSPEDVEGYESLLSFELAANMAYDECIAAYNTTYDEVHVEYLQNYYADQ
;
A
#
# COMPACT_ATOMS: atom_id res chain seq x y z
N MET A 1 22.86 -19.17 -17.51
CA MET A 1 21.56 -18.50 -17.33
C MET A 1 21.69 -17.66 -16.09
N THR A 2 21.96 -16.36 -16.28
CA THR A 2 22.10 -15.36 -15.24
C THR A 2 20.73 -15.14 -14.59
N ARG A 3 20.60 -15.54 -13.32
CA ARG A 3 19.47 -15.17 -12.47
C ARG A 3 19.53 -13.65 -12.29
N ARG A 4 18.54 -12.92 -12.78
CA ARG A 4 18.31 -11.54 -12.39
C ARG A 4 17.40 -11.61 -11.14
N PRO A 5 17.87 -11.18 -9.95
CA PRO A 5 16.97 -11.02 -8.82
C PRO A 5 15.96 -9.95 -9.23
N LEU A 6 14.67 -10.29 -9.20
CA LEU A 6 13.62 -9.38 -9.60
C LEU A 6 13.27 -8.57 -8.37
N LEU A 7 13.68 -7.31 -8.44
CA LEU A 7 13.40 -6.23 -7.51
C LEU A 7 11.94 -6.26 -7.08
N LEU A 8 11.70 -6.77 -5.88
CA LEU A 8 10.58 -6.32 -5.10
C LEU A 8 10.78 -4.82 -4.81
N PHE A 9 9.72 -4.03 -4.86
CA PHE A 9 9.62 -2.58 -4.59
C PHE A 9 10.91 -1.81 -4.30
N VAL A 10 11.44 -1.13 -5.32
CA VAL A 10 12.36 -0.03 -5.08
C VAL A 10 11.59 1.28 -5.03
N LEU A 11 11.19 1.62 -3.81
CA LEU A 11 11.22 3.00 -3.34
C LEU A 11 12.69 3.47 -3.44
N ILE A 12 13.13 3.87 -4.64
CA ILE A 12 14.26 4.81 -4.75
C ILE A 12 13.68 6.16 -4.30
N ALA A 13 13.55 6.30 -2.98
CA ALA A 13 13.72 7.60 -2.36
C ALA A 13 15.22 7.93 -2.49
N LEU A 14 15.58 8.52 -3.63
CA LEU A 14 16.87 9.18 -3.79
C LEU A 14 16.85 10.40 -2.86
N LEU A 15 17.33 10.20 -1.63
CA LEU A 15 17.70 11.28 -0.73
C LEU A 15 18.78 12.13 -1.39
N ALA A 16 18.40 13.30 -1.86
CA ALA A 16 19.29 14.45 -1.95
C ALA A 16 18.54 15.75 -1.57
N SER A 17 18.90 16.24 -0.38
CA SER A 17 18.60 17.56 0.21
C SER A 17 17.29 17.61 1.00
N SER A 18 17.25 17.85 2.32
CA SER A 18 17.96 18.88 3.08
C SER A 18 18.10 20.20 2.32
N CYS A 19 16.96 20.90 2.16
CA CYS A 19 16.94 22.34 1.92
C CYS A 19 17.80 22.85 0.74
N ALA A 20 17.62 22.39 -0.50
CA ALA A 20 17.97 23.16 -1.69
C ALA A 20 17.33 22.54 -2.94
N GLY A 21 16.43 23.27 -3.61
CA GLY A 21 15.81 22.82 -4.86
C GLY A 21 16.83 22.53 -5.95
N ASN A 22 17.22 21.27 -6.08
CA ASN A 22 18.02 20.77 -7.19
C ASN A 22 17.28 19.60 -7.82
N GLU A 23 16.76 19.84 -9.03
CA GLU A 23 16.20 18.84 -9.93
C GLU A 23 17.19 17.67 -10.11
N THR A 24 16.69 16.43 -10.15
CA THR A 24 17.47 15.24 -10.45
C THR A 24 18.18 15.39 -11.80
N ALA A 25 19.42 14.92 -11.90
CA ALA A 25 20.18 15.01 -13.15
C ALA A 25 19.44 14.30 -14.30
N PRO A 26 19.37 14.86 -15.53
CA PRO A 26 18.63 14.28 -16.64
C PRO A 26 18.97 12.81 -16.95
N GLU A 27 20.22 12.41 -16.74
CA GLU A 27 20.69 11.03 -16.94
C GLU A 27 20.04 10.02 -15.98
N GLN A 28 19.77 10.42 -14.74
CA GLN A 28 19.10 9.57 -13.74
C GLN A 28 17.61 9.44 -14.04
N VAL A 29 16.95 10.51 -14.50
CA VAL A 29 15.54 10.46 -14.92
C VAL A 29 15.35 9.49 -16.08
N THR A 30 16.26 9.50 -17.07
CA THR A 30 16.21 8.56 -18.19
C THR A 30 16.43 7.10 -17.75
N ALA A 31 17.26 6.85 -16.74
CA ALA A 31 17.44 5.51 -16.19
C ALA A 31 16.15 5.00 -15.52
N ILE A 32 15.51 5.84 -14.69
CA ILE A 32 14.22 5.53 -14.05
C ILE A 32 13.15 5.27 -15.12
N GLU A 33 13.03 6.13 -16.13
CA GLU A 33 12.09 5.93 -17.25
C GLU A 33 12.31 4.58 -17.95
N SER A 34 13.56 4.18 -18.17
CA SER A 34 13.89 2.90 -18.81
C SER A 34 13.54 1.70 -17.93
N GLU A 35 13.74 1.80 -16.61
CA GLU A 35 13.38 0.74 -15.65
C GLU A 35 11.88 0.56 -15.57
N LEU A 36 11.14 1.67 -15.41
CA LEU A 36 9.67 1.67 -15.40
C LEU A 36 9.10 1.11 -16.71
N GLN A 37 9.68 1.45 -17.86
CA GLN A 37 9.27 0.88 -19.14
C GLN A 37 9.54 -0.63 -19.21
N SER A 38 10.66 -1.10 -18.68
CA SER A 38 10.96 -2.54 -18.64
C SER A 38 10.01 -3.31 -17.72
N PHE A 39 9.52 -2.67 -16.66
CA PHE A 39 8.54 -3.27 -15.75
C PHE A 39 7.14 -3.29 -16.37
N GLU A 40 6.73 -2.20 -17.01
CA GLU A 40 5.47 -2.12 -17.77
C GLU A 40 5.35 -3.25 -18.80
N GLN A 41 6.44 -3.56 -19.49
CA GLN A 41 6.48 -4.67 -20.44
C GLN A 41 6.28 -6.03 -19.76
N GLN A 42 6.74 -6.22 -18.52
CA GLN A 42 6.53 -7.44 -17.75
C GLN A 42 5.09 -7.53 -17.23
N LEU A 43 4.53 -6.42 -16.75
CA LEU A 43 3.12 -6.36 -16.36
C LEU A 43 2.22 -6.75 -17.54
N LEU A 44 2.45 -6.21 -18.73
CA LEU A 44 1.68 -6.59 -19.91
C LEU A 44 1.79 -8.08 -20.26
N VAL A 45 2.94 -8.71 -20.02
CA VAL A 45 3.09 -10.16 -20.21
C VAL A 45 2.26 -10.95 -19.19
N HIS A 46 2.17 -10.48 -17.95
CA HIS A 46 1.29 -11.08 -16.93
C HIS A 46 -0.18 -10.88 -17.25
N GLU A 47 -0.56 -9.69 -17.67
CA GLU A 47 -1.91 -9.38 -18.13
C GLU A 47 -2.34 -10.25 -19.31
N GLU A 48 -1.43 -10.51 -20.25
CA GLU A 48 -1.64 -11.49 -21.33
C GLU A 48 -1.84 -12.92 -20.80
N ALA A 49 -1.04 -13.34 -19.83
CA ALA A 49 -1.17 -14.66 -19.20
C ALA A 49 -2.49 -14.81 -18.42
N ILE A 50 -2.91 -13.77 -17.70
CA ILE A 50 -4.21 -13.66 -17.04
C ILE A 50 -5.32 -13.76 -18.08
N ALA A 51 -5.24 -13.00 -19.17
CA ALA A 51 -6.25 -13.01 -20.23
C ALA A 51 -6.42 -14.41 -20.84
N ASP A 52 -5.31 -15.11 -21.06
CA ASP A 52 -5.32 -16.49 -21.54
C ASP A 52 -5.95 -17.45 -20.53
N CYS A 53 -5.64 -17.31 -19.24
CA CYS A 53 -6.27 -18.08 -18.18
C CYS A 53 -7.78 -17.82 -18.08
N MET A 54 -8.21 -16.56 -18.04
CA MET A 54 -9.61 -16.16 -17.95
C MET A 54 -10.41 -16.67 -19.15
N ARG A 55 -9.84 -16.58 -20.36
CA ARG A 55 -10.45 -17.12 -21.58
C ARG A 55 -10.64 -18.63 -21.53
N ARG A 56 -9.68 -19.38 -20.97
CA ARG A 56 -9.83 -20.83 -20.74
C ARG A 56 -10.95 -21.15 -19.74
N GLN A 57 -11.18 -20.25 -18.78
CA GLN A 57 -12.29 -20.35 -17.83
C GLN A 57 -13.63 -19.83 -18.38
N GLY A 58 -13.65 -19.33 -19.62
CA GLY A 58 -14.87 -18.86 -20.30
C GLY A 58 -15.23 -17.40 -20.03
N PHE A 59 -14.32 -16.63 -19.41
CA PHE A 59 -14.52 -15.21 -19.14
C PHE A 59 -13.77 -14.34 -20.16
N PRO A 60 -14.41 -13.29 -20.70
CA PRO A 60 -13.69 -12.27 -21.45
C PRO A 60 -12.79 -11.49 -20.49
N TYR A 61 -11.58 -11.18 -20.94
CA TYR A 61 -10.63 -10.35 -20.21
C TYR A 61 -9.85 -9.51 -21.23
N VAL A 62 -9.76 -8.21 -20.99
CA VAL A 62 -9.07 -7.24 -21.83
C VAL A 62 -7.74 -6.90 -21.18
N VAL A 63 -6.65 -7.17 -21.89
CA VAL A 63 -5.31 -6.80 -21.44
C VAL A 63 -5.20 -5.28 -21.37
N GLY A 64 -4.77 -4.77 -20.23
CA GLY A 64 -4.53 -3.36 -19.99
C GLY A 64 -3.51 -3.19 -18.88
N LEU A 65 -2.92 -1.99 -18.77
CA LEU A 65 -2.12 -1.69 -17.60
C LEU A 65 -3.03 -1.48 -16.40
N PRO A 66 -2.69 -2.04 -15.22
CA PRO A 66 -3.39 -1.73 -13.98
C PRO A 66 -3.39 -0.23 -13.69
N SER A 67 -4.54 0.29 -13.24
CA SER A 67 -4.73 1.72 -12.96
C SER A 67 -3.79 2.26 -11.88
N ASP A 68 -3.51 1.44 -10.87
CA ASP A 68 -2.53 1.70 -9.81
C ASP A 68 -1.13 1.85 -10.37
N TRP A 69 -0.70 1.00 -11.30
CA TRP A 69 0.58 1.14 -11.98
C TRP A 69 0.68 2.44 -12.79
N ILE A 70 -0.39 2.85 -13.49
CA ILE A 70 -0.39 4.11 -14.26
C ILE A 70 -0.15 5.32 -13.33
N LEU A 71 -0.83 5.34 -12.18
CA LEU A 71 -0.66 6.37 -11.16
C LEU A 71 0.73 6.33 -10.53
N GLU A 72 1.19 5.14 -10.15
CA GLU A 72 2.50 4.94 -9.51
C GLU A 72 3.63 5.38 -10.44
N LYS A 73 3.61 4.93 -11.69
CA LYS A 73 4.59 5.36 -12.70
C LYS A 73 4.60 6.88 -12.87
N ALA A 74 3.43 7.52 -12.91
CA ALA A 74 3.34 8.97 -13.03
C ALA A 74 3.93 9.68 -11.81
N ALA A 75 3.60 9.23 -10.59
CA ALA A 75 4.15 9.76 -9.35
C ALA A 75 5.67 9.59 -9.27
N GLN A 76 6.20 8.41 -9.63
CA GLN A 76 7.64 8.15 -9.64
C GLN A 76 8.38 9.05 -10.65
N LEU A 77 7.80 9.27 -11.83
CA LEU A 77 8.38 10.17 -12.82
C LEU A 77 8.31 11.65 -12.40
N ASP A 78 7.26 12.05 -11.69
CA ASP A 78 7.14 13.39 -11.13
C ASP A 78 8.21 13.64 -10.06
N VAL A 79 8.34 12.73 -9.09
CA VAL A 79 9.40 12.75 -8.07
C VAL A 79 10.79 12.77 -8.73
N ALA A 80 11.01 11.91 -9.73
CA ALA A 80 12.27 11.88 -10.47
C ALA A 80 12.58 13.22 -11.14
N ARG A 81 11.57 14.02 -11.50
CA ARG A 81 11.74 15.36 -12.09
C ARG A 81 11.76 16.49 -11.07
N GLY A 82 11.78 16.17 -9.78
CA GLY A 82 11.81 17.13 -8.67
C GLY A 82 10.44 17.62 -8.22
N GLY A 83 9.36 16.93 -8.62
CA GLY A 83 8.02 17.15 -8.09
C GLY A 83 7.82 16.47 -6.72
N ASP A 84 6.59 16.55 -6.18
CA ASP A 84 6.22 16.02 -4.87
C ASP A 84 5.49 14.66 -4.95
N GLY A 85 5.32 14.12 -6.15
CA GLY A 85 4.62 12.86 -6.40
C GLY A 85 3.09 12.99 -6.41
N LEU A 86 2.55 14.19 -6.20
CA LEU A 86 1.11 14.45 -6.28
C LEU A 86 0.73 14.75 -7.73
N VAL A 87 0.40 13.69 -8.46
CA VAL A 87 0.03 13.78 -9.87
C VAL A 87 -1.48 13.85 -10.07
N ASP A 88 -1.93 14.82 -10.85
CA ASP A 88 -3.30 14.89 -11.39
C ASP A 88 -3.26 14.41 -12.84
N ILE A 89 -3.52 13.12 -13.04
CA ILE A 89 -3.55 12.50 -14.37
C ILE A 89 -4.88 11.81 -14.62
N GLU A 90 -5.31 11.83 -15.87
CA GLU A 90 -6.45 11.04 -16.32
C GLU A 90 -6.02 9.57 -16.45
N VAL A 91 -6.54 8.73 -15.56
CA VAL A 91 -6.36 7.28 -15.63
C VAL A 91 -7.47 6.71 -16.49
N PRO A 92 -7.16 6.03 -17.61
CA PRO A 92 -8.17 5.36 -18.42
C PRO A 92 -8.97 4.38 -17.57
N GLN A 93 -10.29 4.37 -17.75
CA GLN A 93 -11.15 3.41 -17.08
C GLN A 93 -10.78 1.98 -17.49
N ASP A 94 -10.70 1.06 -16.53
CA ASP A 94 -10.44 -0.35 -16.80
C ASP A 94 -11.64 -1.00 -17.52
N PRO A 95 -11.46 -1.51 -18.76
CA PRO A 95 -12.53 -2.18 -19.49
C PRO A 95 -13.10 -3.42 -18.78
N ASN A 96 -12.30 -4.10 -17.96
CA ASN A 96 -12.74 -5.27 -17.18
C ASN A 96 -13.66 -4.83 -16.03
N GLU A 97 -13.35 -3.73 -15.35
CA GLU A 97 -14.24 -3.14 -14.33
C GLU A 97 -15.54 -2.64 -14.96
N GLU A 98 -15.48 -1.97 -16.11
CA GLU A 98 -16.68 -1.51 -16.83
C GLU A 98 -17.58 -2.69 -17.21
N ALA A 99 -17.00 -3.76 -17.74
CA ALA A 99 -17.73 -4.98 -18.06
C ALA A 99 -18.38 -5.60 -16.80
N MET A 100 -17.64 -5.65 -15.68
CA MET A 100 -18.16 -6.20 -14.42
C MET A 100 -19.21 -5.31 -13.77
N ALA A 101 -19.17 -3.99 -13.96
CA ALA A 101 -20.21 -3.08 -13.45
C ALA A 101 -21.59 -3.33 -14.09
N GLN A 102 -21.62 -3.85 -15.32
CA GLN A 102 -22.84 -4.17 -16.06
C GLN A 102 -23.31 -5.62 -15.87
N ALA A 103 -22.46 -6.48 -15.31
CA ALA A 103 -22.73 -7.90 -15.10
C ALA A 103 -23.68 -8.16 -13.92
N SER A 104 -24.37 -9.30 -13.94
CA SER A 104 -25.19 -9.74 -12.80
C SER A 104 -24.32 -10.02 -11.56
N PRO A 105 -24.90 -10.02 -10.34
CA PRO A 105 -24.16 -10.43 -9.14
C PRO A 105 -23.47 -11.80 -9.29
N GLU A 106 -24.17 -12.77 -9.85
CA GLU A 106 -23.65 -14.13 -10.07
C GLU A 106 -22.49 -14.15 -11.07
N GLU A 107 -22.58 -13.36 -12.15
CA GLU A 107 -21.51 -13.23 -13.13
C GLU A 107 -20.27 -12.57 -12.53
N ARG A 108 -20.45 -11.53 -11.71
CA ARG A 108 -19.35 -10.87 -10.98
C ARG A 108 -18.67 -11.81 -10.00
N ASP A 109 -19.43 -12.60 -9.26
CA ASP A 109 -18.87 -13.55 -8.29
C ASP A 109 -18.09 -14.66 -9.00
N ALA A 110 -18.62 -15.17 -10.12
CA ALA A 110 -17.93 -16.18 -10.92
C ALA A 110 -16.64 -15.61 -11.56
N PHE A 111 -16.67 -14.37 -12.06
CA PHE A 111 -15.47 -13.70 -12.57
C PHE A 111 -14.44 -13.49 -11.48
N LYS A 112 -14.84 -12.97 -10.30
CA LYS A 112 -13.95 -12.78 -9.15
C LYS A 112 -13.32 -14.08 -8.70
N PHE A 113 -14.09 -15.15 -8.62
CA PHE A 113 -13.58 -16.48 -8.28
C PHE A 113 -12.58 -16.98 -9.33
N ALA A 114 -12.86 -16.80 -10.64
CA ALA A 114 -11.92 -17.19 -11.69
C ALA A 114 -10.61 -16.37 -11.64
N TYR A 115 -10.73 -15.07 -11.35
CA TYR A 115 -9.61 -14.13 -11.32
C TYR A 115 -8.75 -14.27 -10.05
N TRP A 116 -9.36 -14.17 -8.86
CA TRP A 116 -8.68 -14.19 -7.56
C TRP A 116 -8.57 -15.58 -6.93
N GLY A 117 -9.49 -16.48 -7.26
CA GLY A 117 -9.64 -17.77 -6.59
C GLY A 117 -10.48 -17.67 -5.32
N ASP A 118 -10.34 -18.67 -4.46
CA ASP A 118 -10.88 -18.69 -3.10
C ASP A 118 -9.72 -18.76 -2.12
N ILE A 119 -9.28 -17.58 -1.70
CA ILE A 119 -8.18 -17.36 -0.74
C ILE A 119 -8.70 -17.10 0.69
N GLY A 120 -9.95 -17.47 0.97
CA GLY A 120 -10.52 -17.40 2.33
C GLY A 120 -9.90 -18.41 3.31
N VAL A 121 -10.31 -18.35 4.58
CA VAL A 121 -9.84 -19.28 5.63
C VAL A 121 -10.27 -20.72 5.27
N GLY A 122 -9.33 -21.48 4.71
CA GLY A 122 -9.52 -22.87 4.25
C GLY A 122 -9.68 -23.05 2.73
N GLY A 123 -9.65 -21.95 1.95
CA GLY A 123 -9.63 -22.00 0.50
C GLY A 123 -8.26 -22.42 -0.05
N GLN A 124 -8.25 -23.25 -1.10
CA GLN A 124 -7.04 -23.77 -1.76
C GLN A 124 -7.06 -23.54 -3.28
N THR A 125 -8.00 -22.75 -3.80
CA THR A 125 -8.14 -22.57 -5.25
C THR A 125 -7.47 -21.27 -5.65
N GLU A 126 -6.34 -21.36 -6.34
CA GLU A 126 -5.69 -20.20 -6.96
C GLU A 126 -6.50 -19.70 -8.16
N GLY A 127 -6.71 -18.39 -8.23
CA GLY A 127 -7.26 -17.74 -9.42
C GLY A 127 -6.23 -17.52 -10.53
N CYS A 128 -6.69 -17.01 -11.66
CA CYS A 128 -5.85 -16.67 -12.81
C CYS A 128 -4.74 -15.67 -12.49
N TYR A 129 -4.97 -14.71 -11.59
CA TYR A 129 -3.96 -13.73 -11.19
C TYR A 129 -2.74 -14.41 -10.54
N ASN A 130 -2.99 -15.20 -9.50
CA ASN A 130 -1.92 -15.87 -8.73
C ASN A 130 -1.25 -16.99 -9.56
N SER A 131 -2.03 -17.84 -10.22
CA SER A 131 -1.51 -19.01 -10.93
C SER A 131 -0.60 -18.68 -12.12
N THR A 132 -0.77 -17.50 -12.73
CA THR A 132 0.06 -17.03 -13.85
C THR A 132 1.30 -16.26 -13.40
N TYR A 133 1.38 -15.86 -12.13
CA TYR A 133 2.49 -15.07 -11.62
C TYR A 133 3.83 -15.83 -11.70
N LYS A 134 3.84 -17.09 -11.27
CA LYS A 134 5.01 -17.97 -11.39
C LYS A 134 5.45 -18.20 -12.83
N GLU A 135 4.50 -18.22 -13.77
CA GLU A 135 4.79 -18.40 -15.19
C GLU A 135 5.59 -17.21 -15.75
N VAL A 136 5.23 -15.99 -15.35
CA VAL A 136 5.86 -14.76 -15.85
C VAL A 136 7.12 -14.40 -15.09
N TRP A 137 7.10 -14.46 -13.76
CA TRP A 137 8.21 -14.00 -12.92
C TRP A 137 9.09 -15.11 -12.36
N GLY A 138 8.71 -16.38 -12.54
CA GLY A 138 9.51 -17.53 -12.10
C GLY A 138 9.52 -17.77 -10.59
N THR A 139 8.78 -16.98 -9.82
CA THR A 139 8.63 -17.05 -8.36
C THR A 139 7.15 -17.08 -8.01
N ASP A 140 6.79 -17.67 -6.87
CA ASP A 140 5.42 -17.56 -6.36
C ASP A 140 5.26 -16.20 -5.65
N LEU A 141 4.13 -15.51 -5.86
CA LEU A 141 3.78 -14.22 -5.24
C LEU A 141 4.08 -14.15 -3.73
N PHE A 142 4.01 -15.30 -3.07
CA PHE A 142 4.07 -15.41 -1.63
C PHE A 142 5.39 -15.97 -1.07
N GLU A 143 6.25 -16.63 -1.86
CA GLU A 143 7.32 -17.48 -1.28
C GLU A 143 8.73 -16.86 -1.22
N ASP A 144 9.19 -16.07 -2.21
CA ASP A 144 10.64 -15.76 -2.26
C ASP A 144 11.02 -14.43 -1.58
N ASP A 145 10.16 -13.42 -1.57
CA ASP A 145 10.53 -12.12 -1.01
C ASP A 145 9.86 -11.81 0.33
N THR A 146 8.69 -12.39 0.66
CA THR A 146 8.00 -12.06 1.92
C THR A 146 8.81 -12.39 3.16
N ALA A 147 9.53 -13.51 3.20
CA ALA A 147 10.33 -13.87 4.37
C ALA A 147 11.53 -12.92 4.56
N ALA A 148 12.20 -12.57 3.47
CA ALA A 148 13.34 -11.66 3.51
C ALA A 148 12.93 -10.22 3.81
N ILE A 149 11.82 -9.76 3.24
CA ILE A 149 11.23 -8.45 3.53
C ILE A 149 10.69 -8.41 4.94
N ASN A 150 10.00 -9.45 5.41
CA ASN A 150 9.51 -9.50 6.79
C ASN A 150 10.68 -9.46 7.78
N ASP A 151 11.81 -10.11 7.48
CA ASP A 151 13.03 -9.99 8.29
C ASP A 151 13.58 -8.54 8.24
N VAL A 152 13.60 -7.90 7.08
CA VAL A 152 14.00 -6.48 6.95
C VAL A 152 13.07 -5.56 7.75
N LEU A 153 11.75 -5.70 7.61
CA LEU A 153 10.75 -4.94 8.35
C LEU A 153 10.87 -5.17 9.86
N GLN A 154 11.06 -6.41 10.29
CA GLN A 154 11.26 -6.74 11.70
C GLN A 154 12.53 -6.08 12.26
N ARG A 155 13.61 -6.02 11.47
CA ARG A 155 14.84 -5.32 11.88
C ARG A 155 14.64 -3.81 11.94
N ILE A 156 13.88 -3.22 11.01
CA ILE A 156 13.50 -1.80 11.06
C ILE A 156 12.70 -1.51 12.35
N GLU A 157 11.68 -2.32 12.65
CA GLU A 157 10.84 -2.16 13.85
C GLU A 157 11.62 -2.31 15.17
N THR A 158 12.72 -3.06 15.15
CA THR A 158 13.60 -3.27 16.31
C THR A 158 14.87 -2.42 16.29
N ASP A 159 15.06 -1.56 15.28
CA ASP A 159 16.19 -0.63 15.21
C ASP A 159 16.10 0.36 16.39
N GLU A 160 17.21 0.54 17.11
CA GLU A 160 17.24 1.38 18.31
C GLU A 160 16.78 2.82 18.04
N ARG A 161 16.98 3.33 16.82
CA ARG A 161 16.54 4.67 16.41
C ARG A 161 15.01 4.72 16.29
N VAL A 162 14.41 3.73 15.65
CA VAL A 162 12.95 3.61 15.49
C VAL A 162 12.29 3.41 16.85
N VAL A 163 12.85 2.54 17.70
CA VAL A 163 12.36 2.31 19.07
C VAL A 163 12.42 3.61 19.90
N ALA A 164 13.52 4.37 19.81
CA ALA A 164 13.64 5.65 20.51
C ALA A 164 12.65 6.71 19.97
N ALA A 165 12.38 6.71 18.67
CA ALA A 165 11.40 7.62 18.08
C ALA A 165 9.96 7.24 18.48
N LEU A 166 9.65 5.94 18.58
CA LEU A 166 8.38 5.43 19.10
C LEU A 166 8.18 5.82 20.58
N ASP A 167 9.23 5.74 21.40
CA ASP A 167 9.18 6.19 22.80
C ASP A 167 8.87 7.69 22.92
N GLN A 168 9.43 8.52 22.02
CA GLN A 168 9.11 9.95 21.96
C GLN A 168 7.64 10.18 21.56
N PHE A 169 7.15 9.46 20.54
CA PHE A 169 5.76 9.53 20.12
C PHE A 169 4.81 9.17 21.25
N THR A 170 5.01 8.00 21.87
CA THR A 170 4.14 7.51 22.95
C THR A 170 4.20 8.43 24.18
N THR A 171 5.38 8.95 24.54
CA THR A 171 5.52 9.94 25.61
C THR A 171 4.74 11.22 25.31
N CYS A 172 4.82 11.71 24.07
CA CYS A 172 4.08 12.90 23.62
C CYS A 172 2.57 12.68 23.68
N MET A 173 2.06 11.56 23.16
CA MET A 173 0.64 11.21 23.18
C MET A 173 0.11 11.06 24.61
N ASN A 174 0.86 10.37 25.48
CA ASN A 174 0.52 10.24 26.89
C ASN A 174 0.47 11.60 27.60
N ALA A 175 1.37 12.52 27.28
CA ALA A 175 1.33 13.89 27.81
C ALA A 175 0.11 14.70 27.31
N ARG A 176 -0.50 14.30 26.19
CA ARG A 176 -1.77 14.86 25.68
C ARG A 176 -3.02 14.14 26.19
N GLY A 177 -2.84 13.13 27.04
CA GLY A 177 -3.94 12.41 27.69
C GLY A 177 -4.42 11.17 26.94
N PHE A 178 -3.68 10.70 25.93
CA PHE A 178 -3.98 9.48 25.19
C PHE A 178 -3.04 8.35 25.62
N ASP A 179 -3.62 7.28 26.21
CA ASP A 179 -2.89 6.10 26.66
C ASP A 179 -2.62 5.17 25.46
N VAL A 180 -1.42 5.30 24.90
CA VAL A 180 -0.98 4.55 23.70
C VAL A 180 0.40 3.94 23.92
N ALA A 181 0.60 2.74 23.40
CA ALA A 181 1.87 2.02 23.40
C ALA A 181 2.45 1.89 21.97
N THR A 182 1.60 1.97 20.96
CA THR A 182 1.99 1.98 19.54
C THR A 182 1.32 3.14 18.80
N ILE A 183 1.71 3.34 17.55
CA ILE A 183 1.12 4.34 16.66
C ILE A 183 -0.32 3.98 16.31
N ASP A 184 -0.59 2.70 16.09
CA ASP A 184 -1.93 2.18 15.75
C ASP A 184 -2.95 2.31 16.87
N ASP A 185 -2.49 2.46 18.12
CA ASP A 185 -3.37 2.53 19.28
C ASP A 185 -4.29 3.74 19.24
N ILE A 186 -3.94 4.84 18.55
CA ILE A 186 -4.84 6.00 18.47
C ILE A 186 -6.10 5.69 17.66
N SER A 187 -5.95 5.00 16.54
CA SER A 187 -7.06 4.55 15.69
C SER A 187 -7.93 3.57 16.47
N ARG A 188 -7.29 2.66 17.21
CA ARG A 188 -7.99 1.71 18.08
C ARG A 188 -8.80 2.41 19.18
N LEU A 189 -8.28 3.46 19.81
CA LEU A 189 -9.00 4.25 20.80
C LEU A 189 -10.23 4.94 20.19
N ILE A 190 -10.06 5.57 19.03
CA ILE A 190 -11.16 6.20 18.29
C ILE A 190 -12.25 5.18 17.93
N ASP A 191 -11.86 3.99 17.45
CA ASP A 191 -12.80 2.95 17.07
C ASP A 191 -13.60 2.40 18.26
N ILE A 192 -12.97 2.28 19.44
CA ILE A 192 -13.67 1.89 20.68
C ILE A 192 -14.76 2.91 21.04
N GLU A 193 -14.46 4.21 20.97
CA GLU A 193 -15.43 5.27 21.26
C GLU A 193 -16.57 5.32 20.22
N ARG A 194 -16.23 5.14 18.94
CA ARG A 194 -17.22 5.03 17.85
C ARG A 194 -18.16 3.85 18.06
N GLU A 195 -17.61 2.69 18.40
CA GLU A 195 -18.42 1.49 18.60
C GLU A 195 -19.30 1.60 19.84
N SER A 196 -18.79 2.19 20.93
CA SER A 196 -19.58 2.50 22.12
C SER A 196 -20.78 3.40 21.80
N LEU A 197 -20.60 4.42 20.96
CA LEU A 197 -21.69 5.29 20.52
C LEU A 197 -22.69 4.54 19.64
N ARG A 198 -22.22 3.74 18.67
CA ARG A 198 -23.08 2.93 17.79
C ARG A 198 -23.93 1.94 18.58
N GLN A 199 -23.35 1.30 19.59
CA GLN A 199 -24.08 0.38 20.46
C GLN A 199 -25.22 1.11 21.20
N ARG A 200 -24.93 2.28 21.80
CA ARG A 200 -25.95 3.10 22.46
C ARG A 200 -27.05 3.55 21.50
N ALA A 201 -26.68 3.97 20.29
CA ALA A 201 -27.64 4.33 19.24
C ALA A 201 -28.59 3.18 18.91
N SER A 202 -28.05 1.97 18.78
CA SER A 202 -28.84 0.76 18.55
C SER A 202 -29.79 0.47 19.72
N GLU A 203 -29.33 0.61 20.97
CA GLU A 203 -30.14 0.37 22.17
C GLU A 203 -31.28 1.40 22.31
N GLU A 204 -31.04 2.64 21.89
CA GLU A 204 -32.03 3.73 21.91
C GLU A 204 -32.94 3.77 20.67
N GLY A 205 -32.64 2.97 19.64
CA GLY A 205 -33.37 2.99 18.36
C GLY A 205 -33.20 4.31 17.60
N LYS A 206 -32.04 4.94 17.72
CA LYS A 206 -31.69 6.25 17.12
C LYS A 206 -30.52 6.12 16.15
N SER A 207 -30.29 7.17 15.36
CA SER A 207 -29.02 7.32 14.65
C SER A 207 -27.90 7.67 15.64
N PRO A 208 -26.62 7.35 15.35
CA PRO A 208 -25.50 7.75 16.21
C PRO A 208 -25.41 9.26 16.45
N GLU A 209 -25.79 10.08 15.48
CA GLU A 209 -25.78 11.55 15.58
C GLU A 209 -26.81 12.09 16.58
N ASP A 210 -27.89 11.34 16.82
CA ASP A 210 -28.99 11.72 17.73
C ASP A 210 -28.77 11.25 19.18
N VAL A 211 -27.65 10.60 19.48
CA VAL A 211 -27.32 10.05 20.81
C VAL A 211 -26.49 11.04 21.62
N GLU A 212 -26.78 11.11 22.93
CA GLU A 212 -25.98 11.90 23.86
C GLU A 212 -24.51 11.44 23.86
N GLY A 213 -23.60 12.36 23.57
CA GLY A 213 -22.17 12.09 23.48
C GLY A 213 -21.60 12.04 22.06
N TYR A 214 -22.41 12.21 21.01
CA TYR A 214 -21.90 12.35 19.64
C TYR A 214 -20.92 13.53 19.50
N GLU A 215 -21.28 14.72 20.00
CA GLU A 215 -20.39 15.90 19.99
C GLU A 215 -19.11 15.67 20.82
N SER A 216 -19.20 14.90 21.90
CA SER A 216 -18.04 14.51 22.71
C SER A 216 -17.11 13.58 21.94
N LEU A 217 -17.66 12.63 21.17
CA LEU A 217 -16.88 11.77 20.27
C LEU A 217 -16.16 12.60 19.21
N LEU A 218 -16.85 13.52 18.53
CA LEU A 218 -16.22 14.39 17.53
C LEU A 218 -15.09 15.24 18.14
N SER A 219 -15.30 15.76 19.34
CA SER A 219 -14.27 16.51 20.07
C SER A 219 -13.08 15.63 20.45
N PHE A 220 -13.33 14.39 20.88
CA PHE A 220 -12.30 13.39 21.18
C PHE A 220 -11.49 13.03 19.93
N GLU A 221 -12.15 12.72 18.82
CA GLU A 221 -11.51 12.38 17.54
C GLU A 221 -10.64 13.53 17.04
N LEU A 222 -11.15 14.76 17.08
CA LEU A 222 -10.38 15.93 16.67
C LEU A 222 -9.14 16.12 17.56
N ALA A 223 -9.29 16.02 18.88
CA ALA A 223 -8.16 16.15 19.81
C ALA A 223 -7.11 15.04 19.62
N ALA A 224 -7.57 13.80 19.37
CA ALA A 224 -6.71 12.64 19.13
C ALA A 224 -5.89 12.81 17.85
N ASN A 225 -6.52 13.21 16.75
CA ASN A 225 -5.82 13.42 15.48
C ASN A 225 -4.86 14.62 15.54
N MET A 226 -5.27 15.73 16.17
CA MET A 226 -4.37 16.87 16.37
C MET A 226 -3.13 16.51 17.20
N ALA A 227 -3.32 15.75 18.30
CA ALA A 227 -2.21 15.28 19.10
C ALA A 227 -1.31 14.32 18.32
N TYR A 228 -1.90 13.41 17.54
CA TYR A 228 -1.16 12.49 16.67
C TYR A 228 -0.26 13.25 15.69
N ASP A 229 -0.81 14.21 14.94
CA ASP A 229 -0.06 15.01 13.96
C ASP A 229 1.11 15.77 14.60
N GLU A 230 0.90 16.32 15.81
CA GLU A 230 1.96 17.00 16.56
C GLU A 230 3.05 16.05 17.08
N CYS A 231 2.69 14.81 17.41
CA CYS A 231 3.59 13.85 18.05
C CYS A 231 4.31 12.93 17.05
N ILE A 232 3.78 12.70 15.85
CA ILE A 232 4.24 11.66 14.92
C ILE A 232 5.46 12.07 14.08
N ALA A 233 5.70 13.38 13.89
CA ALA A 233 6.68 13.87 12.91
C ALA A 233 8.09 13.28 13.08
N ALA A 234 8.58 13.17 14.32
CA ALA A 234 9.90 12.61 14.61
C ALA A 234 9.97 11.10 14.34
N TYR A 235 8.89 10.37 14.63
CA TYR A 235 8.78 8.96 14.30
C TYR A 235 8.82 8.75 12.78
N ASN A 236 7.96 9.43 12.02
CA ASN A 236 7.90 9.27 10.56
C ASN A 236 9.26 9.56 9.91
N THR A 237 9.88 10.68 10.28
CA THR A 237 11.21 11.03 9.75
C THR A 237 12.24 9.94 10.02
N THR A 238 12.28 9.43 11.26
CA THR A 238 13.25 8.39 11.65
C THR A 238 12.94 7.06 10.97
N TYR A 239 11.67 6.67 10.94
CA TYR A 239 11.22 5.43 10.31
C TYR A 239 11.56 5.44 8.82
N ASP A 240 11.26 6.53 8.10
CA ASP A 240 11.57 6.66 6.67
C ASP A 240 13.08 6.56 6.40
N GLU A 241 13.90 7.25 7.19
CA GLU A 241 15.37 7.20 7.06
C GLU A 241 15.91 5.77 7.27
N VAL A 242 15.45 5.09 8.32
CA VAL A 242 15.87 3.72 8.64
C VAL A 242 15.34 2.74 7.59
N HIS A 243 14.10 2.90 7.16
CA HIS A 243 13.48 2.05 6.15
C HIS A 243 14.27 2.10 4.83
N VAL A 244 14.62 3.31 4.37
CA VAL A 244 15.44 3.51 3.18
C VAL A 244 16.83 2.87 3.33
N GLU A 245 17.48 3.04 4.49
CA GLU A 245 18.80 2.42 4.76
C GLU A 245 18.74 0.89 4.67
N TYR A 246 17.76 0.27 5.30
CA TYR A 246 17.62 -1.19 5.32
C TYR A 246 17.27 -1.75 3.94
N LEU A 247 16.39 -1.09 3.18
CA LEU A 247 16.09 -1.50 1.81
C LEU A 247 17.31 -1.35 0.90
N GLN A 248 18.05 -0.24 0.99
CA GLN A 248 19.27 -0.04 0.20
C GLN A 248 20.31 -1.14 0.45
N ASN A 249 20.51 -1.51 1.72
CA ASN A 249 21.42 -2.61 2.08
C ASN A 249 20.91 -3.96 1.55
N TYR A 250 19.62 -4.22 1.66
CA TYR A 250 19.01 -5.45 1.17
C TYR A 250 19.22 -5.63 -0.35
N TYR A 251 19.02 -4.59 -1.16
CA TYR A 251 19.23 -4.67 -2.61
C TYR A 251 20.71 -4.65 -3.02
N ALA A 252 21.61 -4.07 -2.22
CA ALA A 252 23.04 -4.06 -2.51
C ALA A 252 23.71 -5.44 -2.35
N ASP A 253 23.12 -6.31 -1.53
CA ASP A 253 23.62 -7.65 -1.22
C ASP A 253 23.08 -8.76 -2.15
N GLN A 254 22.24 -8.42 -3.13
CA GLN A 254 21.65 -9.33 -4.13
C GLN A 254 22.42 -9.34 -5.46
#